data_AF-W1WFJ9-F1
#
_entry.id   AF-W1WFJ9-F1
#
_cell.length_a   1.000
_cell.length_b   1.000
_cell.length_c   1.000
_cell.angle_alpha   90.00
_cell.angle_beta   90.00
_cell.angle_gamma   90.00
#
_symmetry.space_group_name_H-M   'P 1'
#
loop_
_entity.id
_entity.type
_entity.pdbx_description
1 polymer ?
#
loop_
_entity_poly.entity_id
_entity_poly.type
_entity_poly.pdbx_seq_one_letter_code
_entity_poly.pdbx_strand_id
1 'polypeptide(L)'
;GVKEASGDMTQVAEIARLVNDDFAIYSGNDDSTLPLLSLGGVGVISVLANICPKESHDLVYSFLSGDIETSRKLQLDLKPLIDALFTEVNPVHYKIIQQLN
;
A
#
# COMPACT_ATOMS: atom_id res chain seq x y z
N GLY A 1 9.15 -4.64 13.51
CA GLY A 1 8.59 -3.96 12.34
C GLY A 1 7.51 -2.97 12.75
N VAL A 2 7.09 -2.10 11.84
CA VAL A 2 6.06 -1.07 12.06
C VAL A 2 5.10 -1.01 10.87
N LYS A 3 3.83 -0.70 11.13
CA LYS A 3 2.86 -0.26 10.11
C LYS A 3 2.76 1.25 10.18
N GLU A 4 3.17 1.96 9.14
CA GLU A 4 3.09 3.42 9.06
C GLU A 4 1.84 3.82 8.27
N ALA A 5 0.93 4.60 8.88
CA ALA A 5 -0.36 4.97 8.31
C ALA A 5 -0.69 6.47 8.47
N SER A 6 0.27 7.29 8.90
CA SER A 6 0.11 8.74 9.04
C SER A 6 0.09 9.46 7.68
N GLY A 7 0.66 8.85 6.65
CA GLY A 7 0.83 9.47 5.34
C GLY A 7 2.02 10.44 5.28
N ASP A 8 2.84 10.52 6.33
CA ASP A 8 4.05 11.35 6.36
C ASP A 8 5.28 10.56 5.89
N MET A 9 5.66 10.73 4.63
CA MET A 9 6.87 10.10 4.07
C MET A 9 8.17 10.64 4.69
N THR A 10 8.16 11.82 5.31
CA THR A 10 9.32 12.33 6.07
C THR A 10 9.53 11.48 7.31
N GLN A 11 8.45 11.12 8.00
CA GLN A 11 8.51 10.21 9.14
C GLN A 11 8.95 8.81 8.71
N VAL A 12 8.43 8.29 7.60
CA VAL A 12 8.88 6.99 7.06
C VAL A 12 10.39 7.00 6.79
N ALA A 13 10.90 8.06 6.15
CA ALA A 13 12.32 8.20 5.86
C ALA A 13 13.18 8.25 7.14
N GLU A 14 12.71 8.97 8.17
CA GLU A 14 13.43 9.02 9.46
C GLU A 14 13.41 7.68 10.18
N ILE A 15 12.29 6.95 10.15
CA ILE A 15 12.22 5.58 10.68
C ILE A 15 13.20 4.68 9.93
N ALA A 16 13.16 4.67 8.60
CA ALA A 16 14.06 3.87 7.76
C ALA A 16 15.54 4.17 8.03
N ARG A 17 15.89 5.44 8.33
CA ARG A 17 17.25 5.86 8.69
C ARG A 17 17.69 5.35 10.07
N LEU A 18 16.76 5.19 11.01
CA LEU A 18 17.04 4.83 12.41
C LEU A 18 17.07 3.33 12.66
N VAL A 19 16.39 2.55 11.83
CA VAL A 19 16.27 1.09 12.01
C VAL A 19 17.29 0.34 11.16
N ASN A 20 17.48 -0.94 11.46
CA ASN A 20 18.31 -1.84 10.67
C ASN A 20 17.47 -2.67 9.69
N ASP A 21 18.15 -3.41 8.80
CA ASP A 21 17.50 -4.22 7.75
C ASP A 21 16.59 -5.34 8.31
N ASP A 22 16.79 -5.75 9.56
CA ASP A 22 15.93 -6.73 10.24
C ASP A 22 14.58 -6.13 10.69
N PHE A 23 14.41 -4.81 10.58
CA PHE A 23 13.19 -4.12 10.99
C PHE A 23 12.26 -3.86 9.80
N ALA A 24 11.24 -4.70 9.64
CA ALA A 24 10.23 -4.55 8.59
C ALA A 24 9.38 -3.26 8.73
N ILE A 25 9.30 -2.46 7.67
CA ILE A 25 8.39 -1.29 7.57
C ILE A 25 7.30 -1.62 6.56
N TYR A 26 6.03 -1.52 6.98
CA TYR A 26 4.86 -1.76 6.14
C TYR A 26 4.08 -0.48 5.92
N SER A 27 3.58 -0.28 4.71
CA SER A 27 2.57 0.75 4.46
C SER A 27 1.25 0.36 5.10
N GLY A 28 0.61 1.33 5.73
CA GLY A 28 -0.76 1.26 6.20
C GLY A 28 -1.76 2.03 5.36
N ASN A 29 -1.28 2.75 4.34
CA ASN A 29 -2.09 3.53 3.41
C ASN A 29 -1.86 3.00 1.99
N ASP A 30 -2.94 2.55 1.34
CA ASP A 30 -2.87 1.94 0.00
C ASP A 30 -2.34 2.91 -1.06
N ASP A 31 -2.60 4.21 -0.91
CA ASP A 31 -2.18 5.28 -1.81
C ASP A 31 -0.67 5.57 -1.77
N SER A 32 0.02 5.09 -0.74
CA SER A 32 1.41 5.40 -0.42
C SER A 32 2.30 4.15 -0.42
N THR A 33 1.78 3.02 -0.93
CA THR A 33 2.50 1.75 -0.97
C THR A 33 3.83 1.88 -1.71
N LEU A 34 3.81 2.30 -2.99
CA LEU A 34 5.04 2.44 -3.78
C LEU A 34 6.04 3.45 -3.20
N PRO A 35 5.65 4.68 -2.79
CA PRO A 35 6.56 5.60 -2.11
C PRO A 35 7.24 4.98 -0.88
N LEU A 36 6.50 4.28 -0.03
CA LEU A 36 7.07 3.63 1.16
C LEU A 36 8.02 2.48 0.80
N LEU A 37 7.68 1.67 -0.21
CA LEU A 37 8.57 0.62 -0.70
C LEU A 37 9.91 1.20 -1.20
N SER A 38 9.90 2.39 -1.81
CA SER A 38 11.12 3.08 -2.27
C SER A 38 12.07 3.49 -1.14
N LEU A 39 11.58 3.53 0.11
CA LEU A 39 12.36 3.84 1.31
C LEU A 39 12.81 2.58 2.07
N GLY A 40 12.72 1.39 1.46
CA GLY A 40 13.11 0.13 2.10
C GLY A 40 11.97 -0.58 2.84
N GLY A 41 10.73 -0.14 2.63
CA GLY A 41 9.56 -0.88 3.11
C GLY A 41 9.41 -2.24 2.41
N VAL A 42 8.73 -3.17 3.08
CA VAL A 42 8.66 -4.58 2.67
C VAL A 42 7.25 -5.02 2.23
N GLY A 43 6.27 -4.13 2.27
CA GLY A 43 4.91 -4.43 1.82
C GLY A 43 3.85 -3.45 2.33
N VAL A 44 2.59 -3.88 2.25
CA VAL A 44 1.42 -3.11 2.67
C VAL A 44 0.46 -3.97 3.49
N ILE A 45 -0.12 -3.38 4.52
CA ILE A 45 -1.28 -3.91 5.25
C ILE A 45 -2.50 -3.13 4.74
N SER A 46 -3.20 -3.75 3.80
CA SER A 46 -4.04 -3.08 2.81
C SER A 46 -5.54 -3.25 3.05
N VAL A 47 -6.33 -2.18 2.83
CA VAL A 47 -7.80 -2.29 2.71
C VAL A 47 -8.14 -2.78 1.29
N LEU A 48 -7.48 -2.21 0.28
CA LEU A 48 -7.62 -2.58 -1.12
C LEU A 48 -7.47 -4.09 -1.36
N ALA A 49 -6.57 -4.77 -0.67
CA ALA A 49 -6.31 -6.20 -0.82
C ALA A 49 -7.52 -7.09 -0.48
N ASN A 50 -8.53 -6.60 0.24
CA ASN A 50 -9.77 -7.34 0.45
C ASN A 50 -10.68 -7.37 -0.79
N ILE A 51 -10.43 -6.48 -1.76
CA ILE A 51 -11.23 -6.30 -2.97
C ILE A 51 -10.42 -6.67 -4.21
N CYS A 52 -9.17 -6.21 -4.27
CA CYS A 52 -8.21 -6.43 -5.37
C CYS A 52 -6.94 -7.13 -4.84
N PRO A 53 -7.04 -8.38 -4.33
CA PRO A 53 -5.90 -9.08 -3.73
C PRO A 53 -4.77 -9.32 -4.73
N LYS A 54 -5.12 -9.64 -5.99
CA LYS A 54 -4.13 -9.92 -7.04
C LYS A 54 -3.34 -8.65 -7.38
N GLU A 55 -4.03 -7.54 -7.61
CA GLU A 55 -3.41 -6.28 -7.99
C GLU A 55 -2.58 -5.71 -6.84
N SER A 56 -3.05 -5.85 -5.60
CA SER A 56 -2.30 -5.46 -4.41
C SER A 56 -1.01 -6.27 -4.25
N HIS A 57 -1.10 -7.60 -4.45
CA HIS A 57 0.07 -8.48 -4.50
C HIS A 57 1.03 -8.07 -5.61
N ASP A 58 0.54 -7.91 -6.83
CA ASP A 58 1.35 -7.64 -8.01
C ASP A 58 2.04 -6.27 -7.92
N LEU A 59 1.42 -5.26 -7.30
CA LEU A 59 2.02 -3.96 -7.03
C LEU A 59 3.27 -4.09 -6.16
N VAL A 60 3.15 -4.80 -5.03
CA VAL A 60 4.29 -5.00 -4.12
C VAL A 60 5.33 -5.93 -4.74
N TYR A 61 4.90 -7.05 -5.31
CA TYR A 61 5.79 -8.06 -5.86
C TYR A 61 6.63 -7.52 -7.03
N SER A 62 6.01 -6.76 -7.95
CA SER A 62 6.74 -6.15 -9.06
C SER A 62 7.84 -5.22 -8.57
N PHE A 63 7.57 -4.37 -7.57
CA PHE A 63 8.59 -3.52 -6.96
C PHE A 63 9.73 -4.34 -6.33
N LEU A 64 9.39 -5.31 -5.47
CA LEU A 64 10.38 -6.14 -4.77
C LEU A 64 11.20 -7.02 -5.74
N SER A 65 10.67 -7.30 -6.93
CA SER A 65 11.35 -8.04 -7.99
C SER A 65 12.17 -7.15 -8.93
N GLY A 66 12.17 -5.82 -8.72
CA GLY A 66 12.90 -4.84 -9.52
C GLY A 66 12.14 -4.29 -10.74
N ASP A 67 10.90 -4.71 -10.97
CA ASP A 67 10.02 -4.16 -12.01
C ASP A 67 9.25 -2.93 -11.48
N ILE A 68 9.98 -1.83 -11.37
CA ILE A 68 9.46 -0.55 -10.86
C ILE A 68 8.40 0.03 -11.81
N GLU A 69 8.50 -0.23 -13.12
CA GLU A 69 7.55 0.30 -14.11
C GLU A 69 6.16 -0.29 -13.91
N THR A 70 6.05 -1.61 -13.79
CA THR A 70 4.79 -2.29 -13.51
C THR A 70 4.22 -1.87 -12.16
N SER A 71 5.04 -1.79 -11.11
CA SER A 71 4.57 -1.36 -9.79
C SER A 71 3.98 0.05 -9.81
N ARG A 72 4.68 0.99 -10.47
CA ARG A 72 4.21 2.37 -10.66
C ARG A 72 2.93 2.43 -11.47
N LYS A 73 2.83 1.64 -12.53
CA LYS A 73 1.60 1.55 -13.32
C LYS A 73 0.43 1.09 -12.46
N LEU A 74 0.59 0.01 -11.71
CA LEU A 74 -0.45 -0.52 -10.81
C LEU A 74 -0.85 0.50 -9.74
N GLN A 75 0.11 1.14 -9.05
CA GLN A 75 -0.17 2.16 -8.04
C GLN A 75 -1.03 3.30 -8.59
N LEU A 76 -0.72 3.78 -9.80
CA LEU A 76 -1.46 4.88 -10.44
C LEU A 76 -2.82 4.44 -10.96
N ASP A 77 -2.90 3.26 -11.59
CA ASP A 77 -4.15 2.69 -12.11
C ASP A 77 -5.15 2.38 -10.98
N LEU A 78 -4.66 1.99 -9.80
CA LEU A 78 -5.49 1.68 -8.62
C LEU A 78 -5.88 2.93 -7.81
N LYS A 79 -5.21 4.08 -8.00
CA LYS A 79 -5.43 5.30 -7.20
C LYS A 79 -6.90 5.76 -7.14
N PRO A 80 -7.68 5.77 -8.24
CA PRO A 80 -9.09 6.16 -8.16
C PRO A 80 -9.94 5.23 -7.28
N LEU A 81 -9.67 3.93 -7.30
CA LEU A 81 -10.35 2.97 -6.43
C LEU A 81 -9.93 3.15 -4.97
N ILE A 82 -8.62 3.32 -4.72
CA ILE A 82 -8.12 3.63 -3.38
C ILE A 82 -8.82 4.86 -2.82
N ASP A 83 -8.89 5.96 -3.58
CA ASP A 83 -9.58 7.18 -3.16
C ASP A 83 -11.03 6.88 -2.81
N ALA A 84 -11.76 6.17 -3.68
CA ALA A 84 -13.16 5.79 -3.43
C ALA A 84 -13.35 4.99 -2.12
N LEU A 85 -12.40 4.13 -1.75
CA LEU A 85 -12.44 3.36 -0.50
C LEU A 85 -12.28 4.22 0.76
N PHE A 86 -11.65 5.39 0.65
CA PHE A 86 -11.36 6.29 1.77
C PHE A 86 -12.13 7.62 1.73
N THR A 87 -12.96 7.85 0.71
CA THR A 87 -13.75 9.10 0.54
C THR A 87 -14.98 9.16 1.46
N GLU A 88 -15.53 8.02 1.90
CA GLU A 88 -16.62 7.97 2.89
C GLU A 88 -16.38 6.87 3.93
N VAL A 89 -16.40 7.23 5.22
CA VAL A 89 -16.42 6.28 6.35
C VAL A 89 -17.76 5.54 6.36
N ASN A 90 -17.95 4.58 5.45
CA ASN A 90 -19.20 3.85 5.36
C ASN A 90 -18.98 2.33 5.40
N PRO A 91 -19.20 1.66 6.56
CA PRO A 91 -19.02 0.21 6.71
C PRO A 91 -19.95 -0.63 5.82
N VAL A 92 -20.92 -0.02 5.14
CA VAL A 92 -21.84 -0.69 4.21
C VAL A 92 -21.17 -0.99 2.86
N HIS A 93 -20.29 -0.13 2.36
CA HIS A 93 -19.66 -0.32 1.03
C HIS A 93 -18.72 -1.53 1.01
N TYR A 94 -18.01 -1.81 2.11
CA TYR A 94 -17.15 -2.98 2.24
C TYR A 94 -17.91 -4.30 2.03
N LYS A 95 -19.14 -4.40 2.56
CA LYS A 95 -19.99 -5.60 2.38
C LYS A 95 -20.56 -5.71 0.97
N ILE A 96 -20.89 -4.57 0.34
CA ILE A 96 -21.47 -4.57 -1.01
C ILE A 96 -20.43 -4.97 -2.05
N ILE A 97 -19.19 -4.47 -1.94
CA ILE A 97 -18.13 -4.81 -2.89
C ILE A 97 -17.74 -6.30 -2.79
N GLN A 98 -17.74 -6.89 -1.59
CA GLN A 98 -17.50 -8.33 -1.42
C GLN A 98 -18.59 -9.24 -2.02
N GLN A 99 -19.81 -8.74 -2.25
CA GLN A 99 -20.92 -9.52 -2.81
C GLN A 99 -20.99 -9.51 -4.34
N LEU A 100 -20.14 -8.73 -5.01
CA LEU A 100 -20.13 -8.57 -6.47
C LEU A 100 -19.04 -9.41 -7.17
N ASN A 101 -18.28 -10.21 -6.41
CA ASN A 101 -17.38 -11.25 -6.91
C ASN A 101 -17.93 -12.64 -6.56
#